data_AF-A0AA41AGI8-F1
#
_entry.id   AF-A0AA41AGI8-F1
#
_cell.length_a   1.000
_cell.length_b   1.000
_cell.length_c   1.000
_cell.angle_alpha   90.00
_cell.angle_beta   90.00
_cell.angle_gamma   90.00
#
_symmetry.space_group_name_H-M   'P 1'
#
loop_
_entity.id
_entity.type
_entity.pdbx_description
1 polymer ?
#
loop_
_entity_poly.entity_id
_entity_poly.type
_entity_poly.pdbx_seq_one_letter_code
_entity_poly.pdbx_strand_id
1 'polypeptide(L)'
;MSTNTKKQSLLGKAPRSTKTTKNKQNRSTATKPNNIKQSANTSANNKAAQKSKSSLLTTLGLLLFIIIIIPKPTLLSYHKLGMVSNSIYWPGVFGYGATLLDSNLQPQLDSKRKALYLCTDTVNSKSCQKYKVIADNGIIAAIKAYF
;
A
#
# COMPACT_ATOMS: atom_id res chain seq x y z
N MET A 1 -5.35 4.81 -41.30
CA MET A 1 -4.15 5.50 -41.84
C MET A 1 -3.86 6.70 -40.95
N SER A 2 -2.62 6.79 -40.44
CA SER A 2 -2.15 7.84 -39.53
C SER A 2 -1.57 9.00 -40.34
N THR A 3 -2.04 10.22 -40.12
CA THR A 3 -1.40 11.44 -40.66
C THR A 3 -1.13 12.40 -39.52
N ASN A 4 0.07 12.28 -38.96
CA ASN A 4 0.66 13.26 -38.06
C ASN A 4 1.11 14.49 -38.87
N THR A 5 0.52 15.65 -38.61
CA THR A 5 0.94 16.91 -39.22
C THR A 5 2.08 17.52 -38.42
N LYS A 6 3.22 17.68 -39.10
CA LYS A 6 4.51 18.14 -38.59
C LYS A 6 4.68 19.64 -38.86
N LYS A 7 5.44 20.30 -37.97
CA LYS A 7 6.16 21.61 -38.10
C LYS A 7 5.29 22.84 -37.72
N GLN A 8 5.81 23.85 -37.02
CA GLN A 8 7.00 24.63 -37.37
C GLN A 8 7.78 25.15 -36.14
N SER A 9 9.11 25.07 -36.26
CA SER A 9 10.10 25.76 -35.44
C SER A 9 10.52 27.03 -36.18
N LEU A 10 10.58 28.16 -35.48
CA LEU A 10 11.00 29.46 -36.02
C LEU A 10 12.25 29.95 -35.29
N LEU A 11 13.32 30.06 -36.08
CA LEU A 11 14.55 30.86 -35.91
C LEU A 11 15.46 30.41 -34.75
N GLY A 12 16.62 29.79 -35.00
CA GLY A 12 17.67 30.16 -35.95
C GLY A 12 18.83 30.75 -35.13
N LYS A 13 20.06 30.23 -35.13
CA LYS A 13 20.99 30.14 -36.27
C LYS A 13 22.06 29.07 -36.00
N ALA A 14 22.38 28.30 -37.05
CA ALA A 14 23.59 27.47 -37.23
C ALA A 14 24.83 28.37 -37.54
N PRO A 15 26.05 27.87 -37.89
CA PRO A 15 26.58 26.49 -38.02
C PRO A 15 27.91 26.24 -37.23
N ARG A 16 28.21 25.03 -36.73
CA ARG A 16 29.03 23.94 -37.34
C ARG A 16 30.32 24.39 -38.05
N SER A 17 31.51 24.04 -37.52
CA SER A 17 32.56 23.29 -38.26
C SER A 17 33.81 22.91 -37.41
N THR A 18 34.03 21.60 -37.30
CA THR A 18 35.29 20.81 -37.48
C THR A 18 36.66 21.17 -36.85
N LYS A 19 37.23 20.11 -36.24
CA LYS A 19 38.58 19.51 -36.47
C LYS A 19 39.80 19.97 -35.64
N THR A 20 40.26 19.01 -34.83
CA THR A 20 41.63 18.41 -34.73
C THR A 20 42.87 19.20 -34.27
N THR A 21 43.51 18.62 -33.23
CA THR A 21 44.97 18.40 -33.00
C THR A 21 45.97 19.52 -32.66
N LYS A 22 46.88 19.11 -31.74
CA LYS A 22 48.30 19.49 -31.55
C LYS A 22 48.54 20.82 -30.79
N ASN A 23 49.04 20.76 -29.55
CA ASN A 23 50.45 20.56 -29.14
C ASN A 23 51.35 21.77 -29.48
N LYS A 24 51.68 22.61 -28.49
CA LYS A 24 53.06 22.93 -28.04
C LYS A 24 53.11 24.10 -27.06
N GLN A 25 53.83 23.86 -25.96
CA GLN A 25 54.80 24.69 -25.24
C GLN A 25 54.83 26.22 -25.46
N ASN A 26 54.84 26.97 -24.35
CA ASN A 26 55.96 27.82 -23.87
C ASN A 26 55.48 28.59 -22.62
N ARG A 27 55.96 28.25 -21.41
CA ARG A 27 57.13 28.76 -20.68
C ARG A 27 57.01 30.24 -20.26
N SER A 28 57.23 30.44 -18.95
CA SER A 28 57.59 31.67 -18.21
C SER A 28 56.46 32.71 -18.08
N THR A 29 56.15 33.31 -16.93
CA THR A 29 56.98 33.81 -15.82
C THR A 29 56.20 33.81 -14.49
N ALA A 30 56.95 33.86 -13.39
CA ALA A 30 56.46 33.89 -12.02
C ALA A 30 55.76 35.20 -11.65
N THR A 31 54.57 35.12 -11.05
CA THR A 31 54.06 36.11 -10.10
C THR A 31 53.10 35.43 -9.12
N LYS A 32 53.38 35.51 -7.81
CA LYS A 32 52.41 35.18 -6.75
C LYS A 32 51.21 36.13 -6.87
N PRO A 33 50.00 35.69 -6.49
CA PRO A 33 49.52 36.19 -5.20
C PRO A 33 48.81 35.13 -4.34
N ASN A 34 48.81 35.51 -3.07
CA ASN A 34 48.23 34.90 -1.91
C ASN A 34 46.70 35.05 -1.90
N ASN A 35 46.01 34.15 -1.18
CA ASN A 35 44.61 34.23 -0.73
C ASN A 35 43.56 34.18 -1.86
N ILE A 36 42.54 33.31 -1.87
CA ILE A 36 41.51 33.10 -0.84
C ILE A 36 41.01 31.65 -0.98
N LYS A 37 40.98 30.89 0.12
CA LYS A 37 40.25 29.62 0.19
C LYS A 37 38.76 29.93 0.15
N GLN A 38 38.14 29.84 -1.03
CA GLN A 38 36.69 29.83 -1.14
C GLN A 38 36.21 28.37 -1.04
N SER A 39 35.53 28.07 0.07
CA SER A 39 34.75 26.87 0.27
C SER A 39 33.93 26.51 -0.97
N ALA A 40 34.20 25.34 -1.53
CA ALA A 40 33.23 24.57 -2.28
C ALA A 40 33.07 23.24 -1.57
N ASN A 41 32.22 23.24 -0.53
CA ASN A 41 31.65 22.00 0.00
C ASN A 41 30.70 21.43 -1.05
N THR A 42 31.25 20.76 -2.04
CA THR A 42 30.51 19.78 -2.82
C THR A 42 31.03 18.42 -2.39
N SER A 43 30.68 18.04 -1.15
CA SER A 43 30.61 16.64 -0.81
C SER A 43 29.48 16.05 -1.64
N ALA A 44 29.84 15.52 -2.81
CA ALA A 44 29.03 14.57 -3.53
C ALA A 44 28.80 13.37 -2.61
N ASN A 45 27.76 13.47 -1.78
CA ASN A 45 27.28 12.39 -0.95
C ASN A 45 26.59 11.41 -1.89
N ASN A 46 27.39 10.62 -2.59
CA ASN A 46 26.96 9.35 -3.13
C ASN A 46 26.62 8.48 -1.92
N LYS A 47 25.43 8.66 -1.36
CA LYS A 47 24.81 7.68 -0.49
C LYS A 47 24.53 6.47 -1.37
N ALA A 48 25.56 5.63 -1.51
CA ALA A 48 25.35 4.22 -1.77
C ALA A 48 24.30 3.77 -0.75
N ALA A 49 23.11 3.46 -1.24
CA ALA A 49 22.00 2.98 -0.43
C ALA A 49 22.41 1.63 0.16
N GLN A 50 23.15 1.66 1.27
CA GLN A 50 23.27 0.50 2.13
C GLN A 50 21.85 0.20 2.60
N LYS A 51 21.24 -0.84 2.04
CA LYS A 51 20.04 -1.47 2.60
C LYS A 51 20.39 -1.89 4.03
N SER A 52 20.13 -0.98 4.96
CA SER A 52 20.33 -1.21 6.37
C SER A 52 19.34 -2.28 6.81
N LYS A 53 19.83 -3.33 7.47
CA LYS A 53 19.00 -4.37 8.12
C LYS A 53 17.96 -3.75 9.08
N SER A 54 18.20 -2.53 9.57
CA SER A 54 17.25 -1.74 10.36
C SER A 54 15.94 -1.45 9.61
N SER A 55 15.99 -1.17 8.30
CA SER A 55 14.79 -0.92 7.50
C SER A 55 13.90 -2.16 7.34
N LEU A 56 14.47 -3.37 7.46
CA LEU A 56 13.72 -4.62 7.36
C LEU A 56 13.03 -4.95 8.69
N LEU A 57 13.66 -4.60 9.82
CA LEU A 57 13.07 -4.76 11.14
C LEU A 57 11.92 -3.77 11.38
N THR A 58 12.05 -2.52 10.90
CA THR A 58 10.97 -1.53 11.02
C THR A 58 9.76 -1.88 10.17
N THR A 59 9.95 -2.36 8.93
CA THR A 59 8.83 -2.80 8.08
C THR A 59 8.16 -4.06 8.64
N LEU A 60 8.93 -5.02 9.16
CA LEU A 60 8.38 -6.21 9.81
C LEU A 60 7.60 -5.86 11.07
N GLY A 61 8.14 -4.96 11.90
CA GLY A 61 7.46 -4.48 13.11
C GLY A 61 6.13 -3.79 12.80
N LEU A 62 6.11 -2.92 11.78
CA LEU A 62 4.89 -2.26 11.33
C LEU A 62 3.85 -3.27 10.82
N LEU A 63 4.28 -4.26 10.05
CA LEU A 63 3.39 -5.31 9.54
C LEU A 63 2.78 -6.14 10.68
N LEU A 64 3.59 -6.52 11.67
CA LEU A 64 3.12 -7.27 12.83
C LEU A 64 2.08 -6.45 13.63
N PHE A 65 2.33 -5.16 13.78
CA PHE A 65 1.43 -4.25 14.49
C PHE A 65 0.05 -4.18 13.82
N ILE A 66 0.01 -4.08 12.49
CA ILE A 66 -1.24 -4.09 11.71
C ILE A 66 -2.01 -5.40 11.91
N ILE A 67 -1.32 -6.55 11.90
CA ILE A 67 -1.94 -7.89 12.07
C ILE A 67 -2.54 -8.08 13.48
N ILE A 68 -1.99 -7.40 14.48
CA ILE A 68 -2.48 -7.47 15.87
C ILE A 68 -3.73 -6.59 16.03
N ILE A 69 -3.75 -5.40 15.43
CA ILE A 69 -4.84 -4.44 15.59
C ILE A 69 -6.08 -4.85 14.79
N ILE A 70 -5.89 -5.41 13.59
CA ILE A 70 -7.00 -5.85 12.75
C ILE A 70 -7.55 -7.18 13.31
N PRO A 71 -8.81 -7.23 13.77
CA PRO A 71 -9.44 -8.45 14.20
C PRO A 71 -9.63 -9.34 12.98
N LYS A 72 -9.39 -10.62 13.24
CA LYS A 72 -9.27 -11.64 12.21
C LYS A 72 -10.66 -12.07 11.73
N PRO A 73 -10.87 -12.25 10.42
CA PRO A 73 -12.10 -12.82 9.92
C PRO A 73 -12.22 -14.29 10.36
N THR A 74 -13.44 -14.75 10.62
CA THR A 74 -13.75 -16.13 10.99
C THR A 74 -14.81 -16.70 10.05
N LEU A 75 -14.83 -18.02 9.88
CA LEU A 75 -15.85 -18.72 9.10
C LEU A 75 -16.99 -19.12 10.02
N LEU A 76 -18.12 -18.46 9.85
CA LEU A 76 -19.31 -18.63 10.66
C LEU A 76 -20.28 -19.56 9.94
N SER A 77 -20.61 -20.68 10.58
CA SER A 77 -21.64 -21.61 10.10
C SER A 77 -22.91 -21.40 10.91
N TYR A 78 -24.01 -21.10 10.25
CA TYR A 78 -25.29 -20.81 10.89
C TYR A 78 -26.44 -21.48 10.15
N HIS A 79 -27.56 -21.72 10.85
CA HIS A 79 -28.75 -22.31 10.24
C HIS A 79 -30.00 -21.49 10.43
N LYS A 80 -30.91 -21.67 9.48
CA LYS A 80 -32.29 -21.21 9.53
C LYS A 80 -33.17 -22.14 8.70
N LEU A 81 -34.30 -22.55 9.28
CA LEU A 81 -35.34 -23.36 8.60
C LEU A 81 -34.80 -24.63 7.90
N GLY A 82 -33.84 -25.31 8.52
CA GLY A 82 -33.25 -26.54 7.99
C GLY A 82 -32.13 -26.35 6.96
N MET A 83 -31.82 -25.10 6.56
CA MET A 83 -30.67 -24.80 5.71
C MET A 83 -29.48 -24.34 6.56
N VAL A 84 -28.29 -24.85 6.24
CA VAL A 84 -27.00 -24.44 6.82
C VAL A 84 -26.27 -23.58 5.81
N SER A 85 -25.85 -22.40 6.23
CA SER A 85 -25.08 -21.46 5.44
C SER A 85 -23.75 -21.19 6.13
N ASN A 86 -22.71 -21.04 5.32
CA ASN A 86 -21.38 -20.68 5.76
C ASN A 86 -21.07 -19.30 5.21
N SER A 87 -20.67 -18.37 6.05
CA SER A 87 -20.24 -17.05 5.61
C SER A 87 -19.00 -16.62 6.37
N ILE A 88 -18.22 -15.74 5.75
CA ILE A 88 -17.04 -15.18 6.40
C ILE A 88 -17.51 -13.96 7.19
N TYR A 89 -17.38 -14.06 8.51
CA TYR A 89 -17.69 -13.00 9.46
C TYR A 89 -16.43 -12.18 9.75
N TRP A 90 -16.55 -10.86 9.62
CA TRP A 90 -15.51 -9.94 10.01
C TRP A 90 -16.06 -8.98 11.07
N PRO A 91 -15.55 -9.00 12.31
CA PRO A 91 -16.02 -8.11 13.37
C PRO A 91 -15.76 -6.59 13.14
N GLY A 92 -15.15 -6.20 12.02
CA GLY A 92 -14.89 -4.81 11.66
C GLY A 92 -13.74 -4.18 12.46
N VAL A 93 -13.27 -3.02 12.01
CA VAL A 93 -12.20 -2.23 12.65
C VAL A 93 -12.58 -0.77 12.67
N PHE A 94 -12.05 0.01 13.61
CA PHE A 94 -12.09 1.49 13.53
C PHE A 94 -13.50 2.08 13.31
N GLY A 95 -14.51 1.56 14.01
CA GLY A 95 -15.89 2.05 13.89
C GLY A 95 -16.65 1.55 12.65
N TYR A 96 -16.00 0.83 11.74
CA TYR A 96 -16.70 -0.01 10.78
C TYR A 96 -17.25 -1.21 11.56
N GLY A 97 -18.57 -1.33 11.62
CA GLY A 97 -19.24 -2.43 12.33
C GLY A 97 -18.89 -3.80 11.75
N ALA A 98 -19.37 -4.85 12.41
CA ALA A 98 -19.20 -6.20 11.90
C ALA A 98 -19.89 -6.36 10.54
N THR A 99 -19.29 -7.15 9.66
CA THR A 99 -19.78 -7.40 8.30
C THR A 99 -19.69 -8.88 7.93
N LEU A 100 -20.58 -9.31 7.03
CA LEU A 100 -20.53 -10.63 6.39
C LEU A 100 -20.07 -10.43 4.96
N LEU A 101 -19.01 -11.12 4.54
CA LEU A 101 -18.47 -10.91 3.18
C LEU A 101 -19.41 -11.45 2.08
N ASP A 102 -20.37 -12.30 2.44
CA ASP A 102 -21.34 -12.91 1.53
C ASP A 102 -22.67 -12.13 1.45
N SER A 103 -22.84 -11.05 2.22
CA SER A 103 -24.13 -10.36 2.31
C SER A 103 -23.99 -8.89 2.68
N ASN A 104 -24.90 -8.05 2.17
CA ASN A 104 -24.97 -6.64 2.57
C ASN A 104 -25.66 -6.43 3.93
N LEU A 105 -26.14 -7.49 4.56
CA LEU A 105 -26.82 -7.41 5.87
C LEU A 105 -25.80 -7.18 6.98
N GLN A 106 -26.20 -6.39 7.97
CA GLN A 106 -25.38 -6.11 9.13
C GLN A 106 -25.52 -7.25 10.16
N PRO A 107 -24.46 -8.03 10.40
CA PRO A 107 -24.47 -9.07 11.43
C PRO A 107 -24.38 -8.47 12.83
N GLN A 108 -25.21 -8.98 13.73
CA GLN A 108 -24.99 -8.90 15.17
C GLN A 108 -24.83 -10.31 15.71
N LEU A 109 -23.60 -10.63 16.10
CA LEU A 109 -23.25 -11.92 16.66
C LEU A 109 -23.38 -11.88 18.19
N ASP A 110 -24.28 -12.70 18.73
CA ASP A 110 -24.38 -12.98 20.16
C ASP A 110 -23.70 -14.32 20.45
N SER A 111 -22.41 -14.26 20.78
CA SER A 111 -21.62 -15.45 21.13
C SER A 111 -22.15 -16.17 22.36
N LYS A 112 -22.81 -15.47 23.30
CA LYS A 112 -23.37 -16.10 24.52
C LYS A 112 -24.59 -16.95 24.19
N ARG A 113 -25.45 -16.46 23.30
CA ARG A 113 -26.68 -17.16 22.90
C ARG A 113 -26.51 -18.04 21.66
N LYS A 114 -25.30 -18.11 21.10
CA LYS A 114 -25.01 -18.76 19.80
C LYS A 114 -26.04 -18.35 18.74
N ALA A 115 -26.36 -17.06 18.69
CA ALA A 115 -27.35 -16.50 17.80
C ALA A 115 -26.71 -15.42 16.94
N LEU A 116 -27.05 -15.42 15.66
CA LEU A 116 -26.63 -14.42 14.71
C LEU A 116 -27.87 -13.71 14.21
N TYR A 117 -27.93 -12.39 14.39
CA TYR A 117 -29.00 -11.55 13.87
C TYR A 117 -28.49 -10.85 12.62
N LEU A 118 -29.15 -11.05 11.48
CA LEU A 118 -28.84 -10.33 10.26
C LEU A 118 -29.91 -9.26 10.05
N CYS A 119 -29.51 -7.99 10.07
CA CYS A 119 -30.42 -6.87 9.90
C CYS A 119 -30.13 -6.15 8.58
N THR A 120 -31.17 -5.67 7.88
CA THR A 120 -30.96 -4.79 6.72
C THR A 120 -30.58 -3.38 7.14
N ASP A 121 -31.01 -2.98 8.34
CA ASP A 121 -30.76 -1.68 8.93
C ASP A 121 -30.57 -1.87 10.44
N THR A 122 -29.58 -1.18 11.00
CA THR A 122 -29.27 -1.22 12.44
C THR A 122 -30.26 -0.41 13.28
N VAL A 123 -30.96 0.55 12.68
CA VAL A 123 -31.91 1.43 13.39
C VAL A 123 -33.26 0.72 13.58
N ASN A 124 -33.67 -0.10 12.62
CA ASN A 124 -34.98 -0.72 12.59
C ASN A 124 -34.92 -2.21 13.00
N SER A 125 -35.19 -2.50 14.27
CA SER A 125 -35.16 -3.87 14.82
C SER A 125 -36.14 -4.85 14.17
N LYS A 126 -37.16 -4.36 13.46
CA LYS A 126 -38.15 -5.19 12.74
C LYS A 126 -37.59 -5.86 11.48
N SER A 127 -36.47 -5.40 10.94
CA SER A 127 -35.85 -6.01 9.74
C SER A 127 -34.80 -7.07 10.07
N CYS A 128 -34.60 -7.38 11.36
CA CYS A 128 -33.60 -8.34 11.81
C CYS A 128 -34.14 -9.78 11.79
N GLN A 129 -33.39 -10.67 11.16
CA GLN A 129 -33.68 -12.10 11.12
C GLN A 129 -32.72 -12.85 12.03
N LYS A 130 -33.26 -13.76 12.86
CA LYS A 130 -32.48 -14.57 13.79
C LYS A 130 -32.06 -15.89 13.15
N TYR A 131 -30.78 -16.21 13.29
CA TYR A 131 -30.13 -17.46 12.88
C TYR A 131 -29.44 -18.07 14.09
N LYS A 132 -29.29 -19.39 14.11
CA LYS A 132 -28.55 -20.09 15.17
C LYS A 132 -27.19 -20.50 14.66
N VAL A 133 -26.15 -20.10 15.38
CA VAL A 133 -24.75 -20.40 15.07
C VAL A 133 -24.46 -21.85 15.45
N ILE A 134 -23.90 -22.58 14.50
CA ILE A 134 -23.51 -23.99 14.64
C ILE A 134 -22.01 -24.08 14.93
N ALA A 135 -21.20 -23.32 14.20
CA ALA A 135 -19.75 -23.29 14.36
C ALA A 135 -19.20 -21.89 14.10
N ASP A 136 -18.12 -21.56 14.80
CA ASP A 136 -17.30 -20.37 14.59
C ASP A 136 -15.87 -20.86 14.43
N ASN A 137 -15.45 -21.02 13.17
CA ASN A 137 -14.14 -21.55 12.83
C ASN A 137 -13.19 -20.38 12.57
N GLY A 138 -11.97 -20.44 13.11
CA GLY A 138 -11.01 -19.34 12.99
C GLY A 138 -10.55 -19.01 11.56
N ILE A 139 -9.60 -18.09 11.46
CA ILE A 139 -9.13 -17.52 10.19
C ILE A 139 -8.67 -18.55 9.15
N ILE A 140 -8.09 -19.67 9.59
CA ILE A 140 -7.62 -20.74 8.69
C ILE A 140 -8.79 -21.34 7.90
N ALA A 141 -9.93 -21.53 8.57
CA ALA A 141 -11.13 -22.03 7.92
C ALA A 141 -11.73 -20.99 6.96
N ALA A 142 -11.68 -19.70 7.32
CA ALA A 142 -12.13 -18.61 6.45
C ALA A 142 -11.30 -18.53 5.16
N ILE A 143 -9.97 -18.63 5.27
CA ILE A 143 -9.06 -18.65 4.11
C ILE A 143 -9.34 -19.88 3.24
N LYS A 144 -9.46 -21.07 3.84
CA LYS A 144 -9.77 -22.31 3.10
C LYS A 144 -11.13 -22.27 2.40
N ALA A 145 -12.12 -21.57 2.96
CA ALA A 145 -13.43 -21.45 2.32
C ALA A 145 -13.44 -20.49 1.13
N TYR A 146 -12.44 -19.60 1.03
CA TYR A 146 -12.31 -18.62 -0.03
C TYR A 146 -11.50 -19.11 -1.24
N PHE A 147 -10.51 -19.98 -1.02
CA PHE A 147 -9.64 -20.56 -2.05
C PHE A 147 -10.07 -21.97 -2.45
#